data_AF-A0A6V7PGH9-F1
#
_entry.id   AF-A0A6V7PGH9-F1
#
_cell.length_a   1.000
_cell.length_b   1.000
_cell.length_c   1.000
_cell.angle_alpha   90.00
_cell.angle_beta   90.00
_cell.angle_gamma   90.00
#
_symmetry.space_group_name_H-M   'P 1'
#
loop_
_entity.id
_entity.type
_entity.pdbx_description
1 polymer ?
#
loop_
_entity_poly.entity_id
_entity_poly.type
_entity_poly.pdbx_seq_one_letter_code
_entity_poly.pdbx_strand_id
1 'polypeptide(L)'
;MGKAQAFANDSGEAFIDIDEIDKNSTAAASAAAMKEAMDRAEAKFKHAKEVRERERRESARVHDLEDKDKQERLEREQEQKEREEEQKRLERNRELELEREREKARQAVEKATREARERAAAEARQKAEREARLRAERMAVQRAQAEARERAATDAKVRAERAAAEARERAAVDARERAAAEARERRATAEARQRAERAAVERAAAEARERLAAAAREKQQQQQQQQQYKAENDLESFFSMGSRANSAPKQRAPPSETVFDAQTQGRGNSDGPRWASSGSASTMRKASSATNIVDDLSSIFGGPSSSGEFQEIEGESEERRRARLERHQRTLERAAKALAEKNERDMQTQREQAERHRIGETMDFEIKRWAAGKEGNLRALLSTLQYILWPECGWQPVSLTDLITAAAVKKVYRKATLCIHPDKVQQKGANLQQKYIAEKVFDLLKEAWNKFNSEELF
;
A
#
# COMPACT_ATOMS: atom_id res chain seq x y z
N MET A 1 20.00 -102.22 96.19
CA MET A 1 21.11 -103.13 95.80
C MET A 1 22.39 -102.31 95.92
N GLY A 2 23.47 -102.68 96.61
CA GLY A 2 23.85 -103.89 97.33
C GLY A 2 24.70 -103.54 98.56
N LYS A 3 24.71 -104.48 99.51
CA LYS A 3 25.45 -104.48 100.78
C LYS A 3 26.92 -104.83 100.54
N ALA A 4 27.79 -104.40 101.46
CA ALA A 4 28.80 -105.23 102.15
C ALA A 4 29.63 -104.32 103.07
N GLN A 5 30.23 -104.73 104.18
CA GLN A 5 29.98 -105.75 105.21
C GLN A 5 31.05 -105.44 106.28
N ALA A 6 30.67 -105.55 107.55
CA ALA A 6 31.51 -105.28 108.72
C ALA A 6 32.69 -106.24 108.87
N PHE A 7 33.72 -105.83 109.63
CA PHE A 7 34.39 -106.70 110.60
C PHE A 7 34.86 -105.90 111.82
N ALA A 8 34.53 -106.46 112.99
CA ALA A 8 35.00 -106.08 114.30
C ALA A 8 35.90 -107.21 114.85
N ASN A 9 36.84 -106.85 115.72
CA ASN A 9 37.51 -107.64 116.77
C ASN A 9 38.26 -106.60 117.61
N ASP A 10 37.88 -106.22 118.83
CA ASP A 10 37.69 -106.95 120.10
C ASP A 10 38.97 -107.13 120.94
N SER A 11 38.78 -106.88 122.24
CA SER A 11 39.57 -107.24 123.44
C SER A 11 40.69 -106.31 123.94
N GLY A 12 40.49 -105.75 125.15
CA GLY A 12 41.57 -105.38 126.08
C GLY A 12 41.26 -104.29 127.09
N GLU A 13 40.48 -104.59 128.15
CA GLU A 13 40.33 -103.75 129.34
C GLU A 13 41.66 -103.54 130.10
N ALA A 14 41.88 -102.35 130.65
CA ALA A 14 42.39 -102.16 132.01
C ALA A 14 42.10 -100.73 132.52
N PHE A 15 41.31 -100.69 133.58
CA PHE A 15 40.91 -99.57 134.42
C PHE A 15 42.13 -98.96 135.16
N ILE A 16 42.13 -97.63 135.40
CA ILE A 16 42.51 -96.95 136.66
C ILE A 16 42.07 -95.47 136.54
N ASP A 17 41.18 -95.06 137.43
CA ASP A 17 40.75 -93.68 137.70
C ASP A 17 41.90 -92.78 138.16
N ILE A 18 41.86 -91.49 137.78
CA ILE A 18 42.17 -90.34 138.65
C ILE A 18 41.47 -89.11 138.04
N ASP A 19 40.46 -88.65 138.75
CA ASP A 19 39.73 -87.40 138.54
C ASP A 19 40.64 -86.16 138.65
N GLU A 20 40.14 -85.05 138.09
CA GLU A 20 40.31 -83.68 138.62
C GLU A 20 41.27 -82.68 137.92
N ILE A 21 41.40 -82.65 136.58
CA ILE A 21 42.03 -81.51 135.86
C ILE A 21 41.41 -81.26 134.47
N ASP A 22 40.13 -80.86 134.33
CA ASP A 22 39.60 -80.63 132.95
C ASP A 22 38.48 -79.60 132.76
N LYS A 23 38.33 -78.64 133.69
CA LYS A 23 37.30 -77.58 133.58
C LYS A 23 37.78 -76.26 132.99
N ASN A 24 39.09 -76.00 132.93
CA ASN A 24 39.66 -74.75 132.36
C ASN A 24 40.13 -74.89 130.88
N SER A 25 40.46 -76.10 130.41
CA SER A 25 40.98 -76.34 129.05
C SER A 25 39.87 -76.30 127.98
N THR A 26 38.71 -76.86 128.30
CA THR A 26 37.50 -76.85 127.46
C THR A 26 36.93 -75.44 127.25
N ALA A 27 37.06 -74.56 128.25
CA ALA A 27 36.68 -73.15 128.14
C ALA A 27 37.60 -72.34 127.20
N ALA A 28 38.91 -72.62 127.21
CA ALA A 28 39.88 -71.96 126.32
C ALA A 28 39.74 -72.44 124.86
N ALA A 29 39.50 -73.73 124.64
CA ALA A 29 39.26 -74.30 123.31
C ALA A 29 37.95 -73.80 122.68
N SER A 30 36.87 -73.66 123.47
CA SER A 30 35.61 -73.09 123.01
C SER A 30 35.71 -71.59 122.73
N ALA A 31 36.49 -70.83 123.51
CA ALA A 31 36.80 -69.43 123.23
C ALA A 31 37.61 -69.25 121.94
N ALA A 32 38.61 -70.11 121.68
CA ALA A 32 39.39 -70.11 120.44
C ALA A 32 38.55 -70.48 119.22
N ALA A 33 37.67 -71.48 119.35
CA ALA A 33 36.74 -71.87 118.28
C ALA A 33 35.72 -70.77 117.95
N MET A 34 35.21 -70.04 118.96
CA MET A 34 34.34 -68.89 118.73
C MET A 34 35.07 -67.73 118.04
N LYS A 35 36.32 -67.47 118.41
CA LYS A 35 37.16 -66.46 117.75
C LYS A 35 37.44 -66.83 116.29
N GLU A 36 37.79 -68.07 116.00
CA GLU A 36 38.03 -68.53 114.63
C GLU A 36 36.75 -68.50 113.78
N ALA A 37 35.59 -68.82 114.38
CA ALA A 37 34.29 -68.69 113.73
C ALA A 37 33.95 -67.21 113.43
N MET A 38 34.29 -66.30 114.34
CA MET A 38 34.12 -64.86 114.16
C MET A 38 35.08 -64.32 113.09
N ASP A 39 36.35 -64.69 113.10
CA ASP A 39 37.34 -64.30 112.08
C ASP A 39 36.94 -64.84 110.68
N ARG A 40 36.43 -66.08 110.61
CA ARG A 40 35.87 -66.64 109.36
C ARG A 40 34.59 -65.92 108.92
N ALA A 41 33.75 -65.49 109.86
CA ALA A 41 32.55 -64.70 109.57
C ALA A 41 32.91 -63.28 109.08
N GLU A 42 33.90 -62.63 109.70
CA GLU A 42 34.43 -61.33 109.29
C GLU A 42 35.09 -61.39 107.91
N ALA A 43 35.87 -62.44 107.62
CA ALA A 43 36.45 -62.66 106.30
C ALA A 43 35.37 -62.84 105.21
N LYS A 44 34.31 -63.61 105.50
CA LYS A 44 33.16 -63.76 104.60
C LYS A 44 32.40 -62.45 104.41
N PHE A 45 32.20 -61.67 105.47
CA PHE A 45 31.54 -60.37 105.40
C PHE A 45 32.36 -59.36 104.58
N LYS A 46 33.68 -59.36 104.77
CA LYS A 46 34.60 -58.53 103.99
C LYS A 46 34.61 -58.92 102.50
N HIS A 47 34.69 -60.22 102.20
CA HIS A 47 34.63 -60.71 100.82
C HIS A 47 33.27 -60.42 100.16
N ALA A 48 32.15 -60.67 100.85
CA ALA A 48 30.82 -60.35 100.35
C ALA A 48 30.64 -58.83 100.12
N LYS A 49 31.21 -57.98 100.98
CA LYS A 49 31.22 -56.53 100.80
C LYS A 49 32.06 -56.11 99.60
N GLU A 50 33.22 -56.72 99.40
CA GLU A 50 34.12 -56.44 98.27
C GLU A 50 33.50 -56.89 96.93
N VAL A 51 32.91 -58.09 96.87
CA VAL A 51 32.17 -58.58 95.69
C VAL A 51 31.01 -57.65 95.36
N ARG A 52 30.20 -57.26 96.36
CA ARG A 52 29.09 -56.32 96.16
C ARG A 52 29.55 -54.93 95.74
N GLU A 53 30.72 -54.48 96.19
CA GLU A 53 31.29 -53.19 95.77
C GLU A 53 31.85 -53.27 94.34
N ARG A 54 32.45 -54.41 93.96
CA ARG A 54 32.91 -54.69 92.60
C ARG A 54 31.74 -54.78 91.62
N GLU A 55 30.68 -55.51 91.96
CA GLU A 55 29.44 -55.53 91.16
C GLU A 55 28.85 -54.13 91.03
N ARG A 56 28.86 -53.31 92.09
CA ARG A 56 28.42 -51.91 92.00
C ARG A 56 29.29 -51.07 91.06
N ARG A 57 30.62 -51.26 91.10
CA ARG A 57 31.55 -50.57 90.20
C ARG A 57 31.41 -51.04 88.75
N GLU A 58 31.19 -52.34 88.53
CA GLU A 58 30.96 -52.91 87.20
C GLU A 58 29.61 -52.44 86.64
N SER A 59 28.53 -52.48 87.41
CA SER A 59 27.23 -51.92 87.00
C SER A 59 27.28 -50.41 86.74
N ALA A 60 28.03 -49.64 87.54
CA ALA A 60 28.23 -48.21 87.28
C ALA A 60 29.01 -47.96 85.98
N ARG A 61 30.04 -48.78 85.69
CA ARG A 61 30.79 -48.70 84.44
C ARG A 61 29.95 -49.09 83.23
N VAL A 62 29.10 -50.11 83.35
CA VAL A 62 28.19 -50.52 82.27
C VAL A 62 27.17 -49.40 82.00
N HIS A 63 26.59 -48.81 83.04
CA HIS A 63 25.68 -47.67 82.90
C HIS A 63 26.35 -46.45 82.25
N ASP A 64 27.57 -46.09 82.66
CA ASP A 64 28.34 -44.99 82.05
C ASP A 64 28.66 -45.25 80.56
N LEU A 65 28.94 -46.50 80.19
CA LEU A 65 29.19 -46.88 78.81
C LEU A 65 27.91 -46.86 77.97
N GLU A 66 26.79 -47.33 78.53
CA GLU A 66 25.48 -47.26 77.87
C GLU A 66 25.02 -45.82 77.67
N ASP A 67 25.26 -44.93 78.64
CA ASP A 67 24.91 -43.52 78.51
C ASP A 67 25.79 -42.81 77.48
N LYS A 68 27.09 -43.13 77.42
CA LYS A 68 27.98 -42.63 76.36
C LYS A 68 27.56 -43.10 74.97
N ASP A 69 27.20 -44.37 74.81
CA ASP A 69 26.74 -44.90 73.52
C ASP A 69 25.40 -44.26 73.09
N LYS A 70 24.48 -44.05 74.03
CA LYS A 70 23.24 -43.29 73.77
C LYS A 70 23.53 -41.85 73.37
N GLN A 71 24.46 -41.18 74.06
CA GLN A 71 24.86 -39.81 73.75
C GLN A 71 25.46 -39.71 72.35
N GLU A 72 26.40 -40.60 71.99
CA GLU A 72 27.01 -40.64 70.66
C GLU A 72 26.00 -40.94 69.55
N ARG A 73 25.01 -41.82 69.81
CA ARG A 73 23.93 -42.11 68.86
C ARG A 73 23.05 -40.89 68.62
N LEU A 74 22.72 -40.14 69.67
CA LEU A 74 21.94 -38.90 69.55
C LEU A 74 22.71 -37.82 68.80
N GLU A 75 24.01 -37.67 69.06
CA GLU A 75 24.87 -36.73 68.33
C GLU A 75 24.96 -37.09 66.84
N ARG A 76 25.16 -38.38 66.50
CA ARG A 76 25.19 -38.84 65.10
C ARG A 76 23.84 -38.64 64.41
N GLU A 77 22.73 -38.85 65.10
CA GLU A 77 21.38 -38.61 64.55
C GLU A 77 21.12 -37.11 64.32
N GLN A 78 21.57 -36.24 65.24
CA GLN A 78 21.49 -34.80 65.07
C GLN A 78 22.36 -34.31 63.91
N GLU A 79 23.59 -34.80 63.81
CA GLU A 79 24.50 -34.43 62.73
C GLU A 79 23.99 -34.91 61.36
N GLN A 80 23.36 -36.09 61.29
CA GLN A 80 22.68 -36.55 60.08
C GLN A 80 21.49 -35.67 59.71
N LYS A 81 20.67 -35.28 60.69
CA LYS A 81 19.53 -34.37 60.47
C LYS A 81 19.99 -32.99 59.99
N GLU A 82 21.04 -32.43 60.59
CA GLU A 82 21.61 -31.15 60.15
C GLU A 82 22.15 -31.23 58.73
N ARG A 83 22.89 -32.28 58.38
CA ARG A 83 23.39 -32.50 57.01
C ARG A 83 22.26 -32.67 56.00
N GLU A 84 21.19 -33.37 56.36
CA GLU A 84 20.02 -33.56 55.50
C GLU A 84 19.24 -32.24 55.31
N GLU A 85 19.08 -31.45 56.37
CA GLU A 85 18.46 -30.11 56.30
C GLU A 85 19.32 -29.13 55.49
N GLU A 86 20.64 -29.17 55.64
CA GLU A 86 21.58 -28.36 54.87
C GLU A 86 21.53 -28.75 53.38
N GLN A 87 21.51 -30.04 53.06
CA GLN A 87 21.30 -30.52 51.69
C GLN A 87 19.97 -30.04 51.11
N LYS A 88 18.86 -30.16 51.85
CA LYS A 88 17.54 -29.66 51.42
C LYS A 88 17.55 -28.14 51.23
N ARG A 89 18.26 -27.38 52.05
CA ARG A 89 18.43 -25.93 51.90
C ARG A 89 19.22 -25.59 50.63
N LEU A 90 20.32 -26.31 50.37
CA LEU A 90 21.14 -26.17 49.16
C LEU A 90 20.34 -26.51 47.90
N GLU A 91 19.58 -27.61 47.90
CA GLU A 91 18.72 -28.00 46.79
C GLU A 91 17.64 -26.95 46.52
N ARG A 92 16.95 -26.47 47.57
CA ARG A 92 15.94 -25.42 47.44
C ARG A 92 16.55 -24.12 46.89
N ASN A 93 17.77 -23.77 47.29
CA ASN A 93 18.46 -22.58 46.80
C ASN A 93 18.84 -22.73 45.32
N ARG A 94 19.34 -23.91 44.90
CA ARG A 94 19.61 -24.22 43.49
C ARG A 94 18.34 -24.19 42.64
N GLU A 95 17.23 -24.68 43.18
CA GLU A 95 15.93 -24.68 42.48
C GLU A 95 15.42 -23.24 42.26
N LEU A 96 15.51 -22.38 43.28
CA LEU A 96 15.17 -20.95 43.17
C LEU A 96 16.08 -20.21 42.17
N GLU A 97 17.37 -20.57 42.10
CA GLU A 97 18.29 -19.99 41.12
C GLU A 97 17.93 -20.40 39.69
N LEU A 98 17.64 -21.69 39.47
CA LEU A 98 17.14 -22.21 38.20
C LEU A 98 15.80 -21.59 37.80
N GLU A 99 14.91 -21.33 38.76
CA GLU A 99 13.63 -20.67 38.50
C GLU A 99 13.84 -19.21 38.06
N ARG A 100 14.73 -18.47 38.73
CA ARG A 100 15.11 -17.11 38.34
C ARG A 100 15.76 -17.07 36.95
N GLU A 101 16.61 -18.05 36.62
CA GLU A 101 17.18 -18.16 35.27
C GLU A 101 16.12 -18.47 34.22
N ARG A 102 15.19 -19.40 34.51
CA ARG A 102 14.06 -19.71 33.63
C ARG A 102 13.15 -18.50 33.43
N GLU A 103 12.91 -17.72 34.48
CA GLU A 103 12.12 -16.49 34.40
C GLU A 103 12.83 -15.42 33.57
N LYS A 104 14.13 -15.20 33.77
CA LYS A 104 14.95 -14.32 32.91
C LYS A 104 14.93 -14.78 31.45
N ALA A 105 15.05 -16.08 31.20
CA ALA A 105 14.96 -16.65 29.86
C ALA A 105 13.58 -16.42 29.23
N ARG A 106 12.49 -16.60 30.00
CA ARG A 106 11.12 -16.29 29.55
C ARG A 106 10.97 -14.81 29.21
N GLN A 107 11.45 -13.91 30.07
CA GLN A 107 11.42 -12.47 29.82
C GLN A 107 12.27 -12.07 28.60
N ALA A 108 13.43 -12.71 28.38
CA ALA A 108 14.26 -12.48 27.21
C ALA A 108 13.57 -12.92 25.92
N VAL A 109 12.91 -14.09 25.94
CA VAL A 109 12.11 -14.58 24.80
C VAL A 109 10.91 -13.66 24.55
N GLU A 110 10.19 -13.25 25.59
CA GLU A 110 9.07 -12.31 25.46
C GLU A 110 9.52 -10.98 24.85
N LYS A 111 10.62 -10.40 25.34
CA LYS A 111 11.23 -9.18 24.76
C LYS A 111 11.62 -9.39 23.29
N ALA A 112 12.29 -10.48 22.96
CA ALA A 112 12.69 -10.79 21.59
C ALA A 112 11.47 -10.94 20.66
N THR A 113 10.40 -11.60 21.12
CA THR A 113 9.17 -11.74 20.33
C THR A 113 8.45 -10.40 20.16
N ARG A 114 8.42 -9.55 21.19
CA ARG A 114 7.84 -8.21 21.11
C ARG A 114 8.63 -7.33 20.14
N GLU A 115 9.96 -7.35 20.22
CA GLU A 115 10.84 -6.61 19.33
C GLU A 115 10.74 -7.11 17.87
N ALA A 116 10.63 -8.42 17.65
CA ALA A 116 10.39 -8.99 16.33
C ALA A 116 9.03 -8.56 15.75
N ARG A 117 7.98 -8.55 16.57
CA ARG A 117 6.64 -8.06 16.18
C ARG A 117 6.65 -6.56 15.88
N GLU A 118 7.37 -5.77 16.68
CA GLU A 118 7.50 -4.33 16.47
C GLU A 118 8.28 -4.00 15.21
N ARG A 119 9.38 -4.71 14.93
CA ARG A 119 10.12 -4.60 13.67
C ARG A 119 9.26 -4.97 12.46
N ALA A 120 8.52 -6.08 12.53
CA ALA A 120 7.61 -6.48 11.45
C ALA A 120 6.50 -5.45 11.22
N ALA A 121 5.94 -4.89 12.30
CA ALA A 121 4.94 -3.82 12.22
C ALA A 121 5.51 -2.52 11.63
N ALA A 122 6.74 -2.15 12.01
CA ALA A 122 7.44 -0.98 11.47
C ALA A 122 7.74 -1.15 9.98
N GLU A 123 8.21 -2.33 9.55
CA GLU A 123 8.45 -2.64 8.14
C GLU A 123 7.15 -2.61 7.33
N ALA A 124 6.06 -3.18 7.86
CA ALA A 124 4.74 -3.12 7.24
C ALA A 124 4.25 -1.66 7.08
N ARG A 125 4.44 -0.82 8.10
CA ARG A 125 4.12 0.62 8.03
C ARG A 125 4.94 1.34 6.99
N GLN A 126 6.26 1.12 6.94
CA GLN A 126 7.13 1.72 5.92
C GLN A 126 6.76 1.27 4.51
N LYS A 127 6.40 -0.01 4.33
CA LYS A 127 5.95 -0.54 3.05
C LYS A 127 4.62 0.10 2.62
N ALA A 128 3.66 0.21 3.53
CA ALA A 128 2.38 0.87 3.26
C ALA A 128 2.57 2.35 2.93
N GLU A 129 3.48 3.05 3.62
CA GLU A 129 3.80 4.45 3.33
C GLU A 129 4.44 4.61 1.95
N ARG A 130 5.38 3.73 1.58
CA ARG A 130 5.98 3.73 0.23
C ARG A 130 4.93 3.49 -0.85
N GLU A 131 4.03 2.54 -0.64
CA GLU A 131 2.94 2.26 -1.57
C GLU A 131 1.95 3.44 -1.67
N ALA A 132 1.63 4.09 -0.55
CA ALA A 132 0.81 5.30 -0.52
C ALA A 132 1.48 6.46 -1.27
N ARG A 133 2.80 6.64 -1.10
CA ARG A 133 3.58 7.64 -1.86
C ARG A 133 3.57 7.35 -3.35
N LEU A 134 3.81 6.10 -3.76
CA LEU A 134 3.73 5.71 -5.18
C LEU A 134 2.33 5.91 -5.77
N ARG A 135 1.28 5.61 -5.00
CA ARG A 135 -0.11 5.89 -5.41
C ARG A 135 -0.36 7.39 -5.54
N ALA A 136 0.10 8.19 -4.59
CA ALA A 136 -0.03 9.64 -4.63
C ALA A 136 0.72 10.24 -5.83
N GLU A 137 1.93 9.75 -6.12
CA GLU A 137 2.71 10.16 -7.29
C GLU A 137 2.00 9.80 -8.60
N ARG A 138 1.48 8.57 -8.73
CA ARG A 138 0.67 8.16 -9.90
C ARG A 138 -0.56 9.05 -10.08
N MET A 139 -1.26 9.37 -8.99
CA MET A 139 -2.42 10.27 -9.02
C MET A 139 -2.02 11.70 -9.40
N ALA A 140 -0.88 12.20 -8.93
CA ALA A 140 -0.36 13.52 -9.31
C ALA A 140 0.01 13.56 -10.79
N VAL A 141 0.67 12.52 -11.32
CA VAL A 141 0.99 12.42 -12.75
C VAL A 141 -0.29 12.34 -13.59
N GLN A 142 -1.28 11.54 -13.19
CA GLN A 142 -2.56 11.49 -13.91
C GLN A 142 -3.28 12.84 -13.90
N ARG A 143 -3.28 13.56 -12.78
CA ARG A 143 -3.85 14.92 -12.69
C ARG A 143 -3.10 15.90 -13.59
N ALA A 144 -1.77 15.89 -13.59
CA ALA A 144 -0.96 16.74 -14.46
C ALA A 144 -1.20 16.43 -15.95
N GLN A 145 -1.35 15.15 -16.31
CA GLN A 145 -1.72 14.74 -17.67
C GLN A 145 -3.13 15.18 -18.05
N ALA A 146 -4.09 15.10 -17.13
CA ALA A 146 -5.45 15.57 -17.36
C ALA A 146 -5.50 17.09 -17.54
N GLU A 147 -4.80 17.85 -16.69
CA GLU A 147 -4.68 19.30 -16.79
C GLU A 147 -3.98 19.72 -18.09
N ALA A 148 -2.93 19.01 -18.51
CA ALA A 148 -2.27 19.25 -19.79
C ALA A 148 -3.19 18.98 -20.98
N ARG A 149 -4.02 17.93 -20.93
CA ARG A 149 -5.05 17.63 -21.96
C ARG A 149 -6.13 18.70 -21.99
N GLU A 150 -6.59 19.16 -20.83
CA GLU A 150 -7.58 20.23 -20.74
C GLU A 150 -7.03 21.53 -21.34
N ARG A 151 -5.80 21.93 -20.96
CA ARG A 151 -5.11 23.09 -21.53
C ARG A 151 -4.92 22.97 -23.04
N ALA A 152 -4.51 21.80 -23.53
CA ALA A 152 -4.39 21.57 -24.96
C ALA A 152 -5.74 21.66 -25.68
N ALA A 153 -6.82 21.18 -25.06
CA ALA A 153 -8.18 21.28 -25.60
C ALA A 153 -8.69 22.73 -25.59
N THR A 154 -8.43 23.50 -24.54
CA THR A 154 -8.80 24.94 -24.50
C THR A 154 -8.01 25.72 -25.54
N ASP A 155 -6.71 25.47 -25.68
CA ASP A 155 -5.88 26.14 -26.68
C ASP A 155 -6.31 25.77 -28.10
N ALA A 156 -6.72 24.52 -28.33
CA ALA A 156 -7.27 24.09 -29.62
C ALA A 156 -8.61 24.77 -29.92
N LYS A 157 -9.50 24.91 -28.92
CA LYS A 157 -10.76 25.64 -29.05
C LYS A 157 -10.53 27.13 -29.38
N VAL A 158 -9.64 27.80 -28.65
CA VAL A 158 -9.28 29.20 -28.91
C VAL A 158 -8.69 29.37 -30.31
N ARG A 159 -7.81 28.46 -30.74
CA ARG A 159 -7.26 28.46 -32.10
C ARG A 159 -8.34 28.25 -33.17
N ALA A 160 -9.26 27.32 -32.96
CA ALA A 160 -10.36 27.06 -33.87
C ALA A 160 -11.34 28.26 -33.96
N GLU A 161 -11.66 28.88 -32.83
CA GLU A 161 -12.51 30.07 -32.78
C GLU A 161 -11.84 31.26 -33.48
N ARG A 162 -10.55 31.47 -33.26
CA ARG A 162 -9.77 32.50 -33.97
C ARG A 162 -9.75 32.25 -35.48
N ALA A 163 -9.52 31.02 -35.92
CA ALA A 163 -9.55 30.67 -37.34
C ALA A 163 -10.96 30.86 -37.96
N ALA A 164 -12.01 30.52 -37.21
CA ALA A 164 -13.39 30.73 -37.65
C ALA A 164 -13.74 32.23 -37.74
N ALA A 165 -13.26 33.05 -36.79
CA ALA A 165 -13.43 34.49 -36.81
C ALA A 165 -12.70 35.12 -38.00
N GLU A 166 -11.45 34.72 -38.26
CA GLU A 166 -10.68 35.18 -39.42
C GLU A 166 -11.33 34.77 -40.74
N ALA A 167 -11.86 33.55 -40.84
CA ALA A 167 -12.61 33.11 -42.01
C ALA A 167 -13.90 33.91 -42.22
N ARG A 168 -14.62 34.24 -41.14
CA ARG A 168 -15.82 35.10 -41.20
C ARG A 168 -15.48 36.52 -41.63
N GLU A 169 -14.37 37.08 -41.14
CA GLU A 169 -13.91 38.41 -41.53
C GLU A 169 -13.54 38.45 -43.03
N ARG A 170 -12.77 37.45 -43.51
CA ARG A 170 -12.45 37.32 -44.93
C ARG A 170 -13.70 37.20 -45.80
N ALA A 171 -14.64 36.32 -45.41
CA ALA A 171 -15.90 36.18 -46.14
C ALA A 171 -16.74 37.47 -46.13
N ALA A 172 -16.72 38.23 -45.04
CA ALA A 172 -17.41 39.52 -44.97
C ALA A 172 -16.76 40.59 -45.86
N VAL A 173 -15.42 40.61 -45.94
CA VAL A 173 -14.68 41.49 -46.86
C VAL A 173 -14.98 41.13 -48.31
N ASP A 174 -14.88 39.85 -48.67
CA ASP A 174 -15.19 39.38 -50.03
C ASP A 174 -16.64 39.68 -50.42
N ALA A 175 -17.59 39.51 -49.50
CA ALA A 175 -18.99 39.85 -49.73
C ALA A 175 -19.20 41.36 -49.93
N ARG A 176 -18.51 42.21 -49.15
CA ARG A 176 -18.55 43.67 -49.31
C ARG A 176 -17.95 44.10 -50.65
N GLU A 177 -16.85 43.49 -51.07
CA GLU A 177 -16.23 43.78 -52.37
C GLU A 177 -17.16 43.38 -53.53
N ARG A 178 -17.77 42.19 -53.47
CA ARG A 178 -18.76 41.75 -54.47
C ARG A 178 -19.98 42.67 -54.52
N ALA A 179 -20.53 43.04 -53.37
CA ALA A 179 -21.66 43.96 -53.30
C ALA A 179 -21.29 45.36 -53.84
N ALA A 180 -20.07 45.84 -53.57
CA ALA A 180 -19.58 47.10 -54.12
C ALA A 180 -19.36 47.02 -55.64
N ALA A 181 -18.86 45.90 -56.16
CA ALA A 181 -18.71 45.66 -57.59
C ALA A 181 -20.08 45.62 -58.29
N GLU A 182 -21.05 44.88 -57.75
CA GLU A 182 -22.42 44.83 -58.27
C GLU A 182 -23.09 46.21 -58.21
N ALA A 183 -22.90 46.96 -57.13
CA ALA A 183 -23.41 48.33 -57.02
C ALA A 183 -22.78 49.28 -58.06
N ARG A 184 -21.48 49.12 -58.36
CA ARG A 184 -20.81 49.88 -59.44
C ARG A 184 -21.38 49.52 -60.80
N GLU A 185 -21.62 48.24 -61.07
CA GLU A 185 -22.25 47.79 -62.32
C GLU A 185 -23.68 48.31 -62.46
N ARG A 186 -24.48 48.25 -61.40
CA ARG A 186 -25.85 48.83 -61.37
C ARG A 186 -25.83 50.35 -61.59
N ARG A 187 -24.85 51.06 -61.04
CA ARG A 187 -24.68 52.50 -61.30
C ARG A 187 -24.27 52.78 -62.74
N ALA A 188 -23.31 52.03 -63.28
CA ALA A 188 -22.86 52.18 -64.67
C ALA A 188 -24.01 51.91 -65.66
N THR A 189 -24.80 50.87 -65.42
CA THR A 189 -25.98 50.55 -66.24
C THR A 189 -27.07 51.61 -66.13
N ALA A 190 -27.33 52.16 -64.93
CA ALA A 190 -28.26 53.27 -64.73
C ALA A 190 -27.79 54.56 -65.43
N GLU A 191 -26.51 54.91 -65.32
CA GLU A 191 -25.92 56.05 -66.03
C GLU A 191 -25.97 55.87 -67.55
N ALA A 192 -25.71 54.67 -68.06
CA ALA A 192 -25.85 54.37 -69.49
C ALA A 192 -27.30 54.53 -69.97
N ARG A 193 -28.29 54.08 -69.18
CA ARG A 193 -29.72 54.31 -69.47
C ARG A 193 -30.06 55.80 -69.46
N GLN A 194 -29.61 56.55 -68.47
CA GLN A 194 -29.83 58.01 -68.42
C GLN A 194 -29.18 58.74 -69.60
N ARG A 195 -27.97 58.34 -70.01
CA ARG A 195 -27.31 58.89 -71.21
C ARG A 195 -28.10 58.55 -72.48
N ALA A 196 -28.59 57.32 -72.61
CA ALA A 196 -29.41 56.90 -73.74
C ALA A 196 -30.75 57.66 -73.80
N GLU A 197 -31.40 57.86 -72.66
CA GLU A 197 -32.63 58.66 -72.54
C GLU A 197 -32.37 60.13 -72.91
N ARG A 198 -31.33 60.75 -72.36
CA ARG A 198 -30.93 62.12 -72.73
C ARG A 198 -30.64 62.25 -74.22
N ALA A 199 -29.91 61.29 -74.81
CA ALA A 199 -29.63 61.28 -76.24
C ALA A 199 -30.90 61.11 -77.08
N ALA A 200 -31.87 60.30 -76.63
CA ALA A 200 -33.17 60.16 -77.29
C ALA A 200 -33.98 61.46 -77.24
N VAL A 201 -34.02 62.14 -76.08
CA VAL A 201 -34.68 63.45 -75.92
C VAL A 201 -34.01 64.51 -76.79
N GLU A 202 -32.67 64.54 -76.84
CA GLU A 202 -31.92 65.48 -77.69
C GLU A 202 -32.19 65.24 -79.17
N ARG A 203 -32.24 63.97 -79.62
CA ARG A 203 -32.62 63.62 -81.00
C ARG A 203 -34.06 64.03 -81.31
N ALA A 204 -35.01 63.77 -80.42
CA ALA A 204 -36.39 64.19 -80.60
C ALA A 204 -36.53 65.72 -80.65
N ALA A 205 -35.77 66.45 -79.82
CA ALA A 205 -35.72 67.90 -79.85
C ALA A 205 -35.08 68.44 -81.15
N ALA A 206 -34.03 67.78 -81.65
CA ALA A 206 -33.40 68.12 -82.93
C ALA A 206 -34.36 67.88 -84.10
N GLU A 207 -35.06 66.75 -84.13
CA GLU A 207 -36.08 66.46 -85.13
C GLU A 207 -37.25 67.45 -85.05
N ALA A 208 -37.72 67.82 -83.85
CA ALA A 208 -38.74 68.84 -83.68
C ALA A 208 -38.27 70.21 -84.20
N ARG A 209 -37.01 70.59 -83.94
CA ARG A 209 -36.42 71.83 -84.49
C ARG A 209 -36.31 71.78 -86.01
N GLU A 210 -35.94 70.65 -86.59
CA GLU A 210 -35.89 70.44 -88.04
C GLU A 210 -37.30 70.55 -88.64
N ARG A 211 -38.31 69.93 -88.03
CA ARG A 211 -39.72 70.07 -88.45
C ARG A 211 -40.21 71.50 -88.37
N LEU A 212 -39.86 72.24 -87.31
CA LEU A 212 -40.19 73.67 -87.21
C LEU A 212 -39.46 74.51 -88.26
N ALA A 213 -38.19 74.21 -88.54
CA ALA A 213 -37.43 74.88 -89.60
C ALA A 213 -37.99 74.55 -90.99
N ALA A 214 -38.41 73.30 -91.23
CA ALA A 214 -39.07 72.88 -92.45
C ALA A 214 -40.42 73.58 -92.62
N ALA A 215 -41.25 73.63 -91.58
CA ALA A 215 -42.51 74.37 -91.59
C ALA A 215 -42.30 75.89 -91.77
N ALA A 216 -41.22 76.46 -91.22
CA ALA A 216 -40.86 77.86 -91.46
C ALA A 216 -40.43 78.10 -92.92
N ARG A 217 -39.65 77.19 -93.51
CA ARG A 217 -39.28 77.23 -94.94
C ARG A 217 -40.50 77.09 -95.84
N GLU A 218 -41.42 76.18 -95.51
CA GLU A 218 -42.68 76.01 -96.25
C GLU A 218 -43.55 77.27 -96.16
N LYS A 219 -43.68 77.87 -94.96
CA LYS A 219 -44.34 79.17 -94.80
C LYS A 219 -43.67 80.30 -95.59
N GLN A 220 -42.33 80.32 -95.65
CA GLN A 220 -41.59 81.28 -96.48
C GLN A 220 -41.86 81.04 -97.98
N GLN A 221 -41.91 79.79 -98.44
CA GLN A 221 -42.29 79.46 -99.82
C GLN A 221 -43.73 79.85 -100.13
N GLN A 222 -44.67 79.58 -99.21
CA GLN A 222 -46.06 80.03 -99.33
C GLN A 222 -46.18 81.55 -99.35
N GLN A 223 -45.41 82.28 -98.54
CA GLN A 223 -45.34 83.74 -98.60
C GLN A 223 -44.75 84.24 -99.92
N GLN A 224 -43.72 83.60 -100.46
CA GLN A 224 -43.18 83.92 -101.79
C GLN A 224 -44.23 83.67 -102.90
N GLN A 225 -44.97 82.56 -102.83
CA GLN A 225 -46.08 82.31 -103.75
C GLN A 225 -47.21 83.33 -103.58
N GLN A 226 -47.57 83.70 -102.35
CA GLN A 226 -48.56 84.76 -102.09
C GLN A 226 -48.06 86.14 -102.53
N GLN A 227 -46.76 86.42 -102.49
CA GLN A 227 -46.17 87.63 -103.06
C GLN A 227 -46.19 87.61 -104.60
N GLN A 228 -46.01 86.45 -105.24
CA GLN A 228 -46.25 86.31 -106.68
C GLN A 228 -47.73 86.53 -107.04
N TYR A 229 -48.67 86.00 -106.25
CA TYR A 229 -50.11 86.27 -106.43
C TYR A 229 -50.50 87.72 -106.10
N LYS A 230 -49.84 88.38 -105.14
CA LYS A 230 -50.03 89.81 -104.84
C LYS A 230 -49.39 90.72 -105.89
N ALA A 231 -48.31 90.31 -106.54
CA ALA A 231 -47.73 91.05 -107.66
C ALA A 231 -48.65 91.05 -108.90
N GLU A 232 -49.57 90.07 -109.00
CA GLU A 232 -50.57 89.99 -110.06
C GLU A 232 -51.94 90.60 -109.69
N ASN A 233 -52.18 90.92 -108.41
CA ASN A 233 -53.44 91.50 -107.90
C ASN A 233 -53.20 92.73 -107.01
N ASP A 234 -52.55 93.77 -107.56
CA ASP A 234 -52.41 95.08 -106.89
C ASP A 234 -52.92 96.22 -107.78
N LEU A 235 -54.22 96.15 -108.10
CA LEU A 235 -55.08 97.27 -108.46
C LEU A 235 -56.37 97.08 -107.66
N GLU A 236 -56.52 97.85 -106.57
CA GLU A 236 -57.70 97.98 -105.68
C GLU A 236 -57.51 97.47 -104.24
N SER A 237 -56.89 98.28 -103.36
CA SER A 237 -57.45 98.49 -102.00
C SER A 237 -57.00 99.86 -101.46
N PHE A 238 -57.53 100.90 -102.09
CA PHE A 238 -57.38 102.32 -101.75
C PHE A 238 -58.33 102.79 -100.62
N PHE A 239 -59.03 101.90 -99.92
CA PHE A 239 -59.99 102.29 -98.88
C PHE A 239 -59.91 101.38 -97.66
N SER A 240 -59.05 101.71 -96.69
CA SER A 240 -59.39 101.53 -95.29
C SER A 240 -58.49 102.38 -94.38
N MET A 241 -58.95 103.60 -94.09
CA MET A 241 -58.56 104.37 -92.91
C MET A 241 -59.01 103.64 -91.64
N GLY A 242 -58.22 103.70 -90.57
CA GLY A 242 -58.71 103.35 -89.24
C GLY A 242 -57.63 103.12 -88.18
N SER A 243 -57.10 104.21 -87.61
CA SER A 243 -56.86 104.40 -86.17
C SER A 243 -55.90 103.48 -85.36
N ARG A 244 -54.80 104.08 -84.87
CA ARG A 244 -54.36 104.24 -83.45
C ARG A 244 -54.68 103.10 -82.45
N ALA A 245 -53.86 102.67 -81.48
CA ALA A 245 -52.56 103.11 -80.94
C ALA A 245 -52.05 102.09 -79.87
N ASN A 246 -50.74 102.08 -79.65
CA ASN A 246 -50.01 102.10 -78.35
C ASN A 246 -50.35 101.07 -77.24
N SER A 247 -49.36 100.25 -76.85
CA SER A 247 -48.63 100.36 -75.56
C SER A 247 -47.67 99.19 -75.30
N ALA A 248 -46.42 99.52 -74.97
CA ALA A 248 -45.46 98.69 -74.23
C ALA A 248 -45.51 99.12 -72.74
N PRO A 249 -44.58 98.74 -71.81
CA PRO A 249 -43.72 97.56 -71.60
C PRO A 249 -43.84 97.06 -70.12
N LYS A 250 -42.96 96.16 -69.60
CA LYS A 250 -41.97 96.41 -68.49
C LYS A 250 -41.40 95.15 -67.83
N GLN A 251 -40.10 95.21 -67.56
CA GLN A 251 -39.22 94.30 -66.82
C GLN A 251 -39.42 94.40 -65.28
N ARG A 252 -38.88 93.44 -64.50
CA ARG A 252 -37.84 93.66 -63.43
C ARG A 252 -37.73 92.48 -62.42
N ALA A 253 -36.50 92.20 -61.97
CA ALA A 253 -36.08 91.20 -60.96
C ALA A 253 -35.99 91.78 -59.50
N PRO A 254 -35.19 91.18 -58.57
CA PRO A 254 -35.48 90.30 -57.41
C PRO A 254 -35.67 91.07 -56.05
N PRO A 255 -35.81 90.42 -54.85
CA PRO A 255 -34.65 90.04 -53.99
C PRO A 255 -34.84 88.83 -53.00
N SER A 256 -33.72 88.46 -52.35
CA SER A 256 -33.46 87.53 -51.20
C SER A 256 -34.27 87.88 -49.92
N GLU A 257 -34.31 87.18 -48.77
CA GLU A 257 -33.69 85.98 -48.15
C GLU A 257 -34.49 85.73 -46.83
N THR A 258 -34.66 84.49 -46.34
CA THR A 258 -34.45 84.08 -44.91
C THR A 258 -34.78 82.60 -44.65
N VAL A 259 -33.88 82.02 -43.85
CA VAL A 259 -33.72 80.71 -43.16
C VAL A 259 -34.97 80.23 -42.35
N PHE A 260 -35.16 79.00 -41.83
CA PHE A 260 -34.32 77.93 -41.28
C PHE A 260 -35.18 76.65 -41.05
N ASP A 261 -34.49 75.53 -40.80
CA ASP A 261 -34.85 74.31 -40.04
C ASP A 261 -35.09 72.99 -40.80
N ALA A 262 -34.13 72.08 -40.62
CA ALA A 262 -34.28 70.63 -40.80
C ALA A 262 -33.15 69.94 -40.01
N GLN A 263 -33.47 69.36 -38.86
CA GLN A 263 -32.56 68.49 -38.11
C GLN A 263 -33.27 67.25 -37.58
N THR A 264 -32.95 66.09 -38.15
CA THR A 264 -33.17 64.78 -37.51
C THR A 264 -31.99 63.82 -37.75
N GLN A 265 -31.34 63.50 -36.63
CA GLN A 265 -30.84 62.20 -36.13
C GLN A 265 -30.27 61.13 -37.09
N GLY A 266 -29.12 60.58 -36.67
CA GLY A 266 -28.95 59.12 -36.59
C GLY A 266 -27.81 58.47 -37.39
N ARG A 267 -26.55 58.71 -37.03
CA ARG A 267 -25.40 57.81 -37.24
C ARG A 267 -24.56 57.89 -35.95
N GLY A 268 -24.12 56.82 -35.29
CA GLY A 268 -23.68 55.51 -35.76
C GLY A 268 -22.25 55.34 -35.25
N ASN A 269 -22.11 54.85 -34.02
CA ASN A 269 -20.84 54.62 -33.32
C ASN A 269 -20.07 53.44 -33.89
N SER A 270 -18.75 53.59 -34.02
CA SER A 270 -17.79 52.48 -34.08
C SER A 270 -16.50 52.83 -33.35
N ASP A 271 -16.01 51.82 -32.63
CA ASP A 271 -14.62 51.51 -32.28
C ASP A 271 -13.84 52.38 -31.29
N GLY A 272 -13.53 51.76 -30.16
CA GLY A 272 -12.47 52.16 -29.24
C GLY A 272 -11.16 51.41 -29.50
N PRO A 273 -10.03 51.96 -29.03
CA PRO A 273 -8.83 51.18 -28.80
C PRO A 273 -8.29 51.27 -27.36
N ARG A 274 -7.85 50.09 -26.89
CA ARG A 274 -6.67 49.77 -26.05
C ARG A 274 -5.93 50.94 -25.35
N TRP A 275 -5.85 50.89 -24.02
CA TRP A 275 -4.71 50.40 -23.22
C TRP A 275 -4.76 50.99 -21.79
N ALA A 276 -4.54 50.18 -20.76
CA ALA A 276 -4.01 50.61 -19.47
C ALA A 276 -3.56 49.37 -18.69
N SER A 277 -2.25 49.23 -18.54
CA SER A 277 -1.59 48.33 -17.60
C SER A 277 -1.06 49.17 -16.43
N SER A 278 -1.39 48.80 -15.20
CA SER A 278 -0.46 48.80 -14.05
C SER A 278 -1.19 48.21 -12.85
N GLY A 279 -0.93 46.92 -12.59
CA GLY A 279 -1.35 46.21 -11.40
C GLY A 279 -0.10 45.75 -10.65
N SER A 280 -0.06 46.08 -9.37
CA SER A 280 0.99 45.79 -8.39
C SER A 280 1.55 44.37 -8.43
N ALA A 281 2.88 44.26 -8.38
CA ALA A 281 3.59 43.02 -8.07
C ALA A 281 4.03 43.02 -6.59
N SER A 282 3.55 42.03 -5.84
CA SER A 282 3.95 41.69 -4.49
C SER A 282 5.23 40.86 -4.50
N THR A 283 6.28 41.35 -3.84
CA THR A 283 7.51 40.59 -3.62
C THR A 283 7.39 39.82 -2.29
N MET A 284 7.12 38.52 -2.37
CA MET A 284 7.27 37.62 -1.23
C MET A 284 8.75 37.29 -1.02
N ARG A 285 9.22 37.56 0.19
CA ARG A 285 10.46 37.04 0.75
C ARG A 285 10.20 35.60 1.21
N LYS A 286 11.03 34.64 0.78
CA LYS A 286 11.09 33.31 1.38
C LYS A 286 12.54 32.81 1.35
N ALA A 287 13.11 32.67 2.54
CA ALA A 287 14.40 32.07 2.79
C ALA A 287 14.39 30.57 2.48
N SER A 288 15.50 30.04 1.98
CA SER A 288 15.85 28.62 2.00
C SER A 288 17.36 28.48 1.87
N SER A 289 18.04 28.00 2.92
CA SER A 289 19.25 27.18 2.81
C SER A 289 19.64 26.68 4.20
N ALA A 290 19.29 25.43 4.50
CA ALA A 290 19.77 24.68 5.65
C ALA A 290 19.70 23.18 5.33
N THR A 291 20.54 22.72 4.41
CA THR A 291 20.80 21.28 4.16
C THR A 291 22.25 21.05 3.73
N ASN A 292 23.22 21.58 4.49
CA ASN A 292 24.66 21.35 4.28
C ASN A 292 25.26 20.30 5.24
N ILE A 293 24.48 19.30 5.68
CA ILE A 293 24.95 18.33 6.71
C ILE A 293 25.15 16.92 6.14
N VAL A 294 24.69 16.62 4.91
CA VAL A 294 24.80 15.26 4.33
C VAL A 294 26.01 15.10 3.40
N ASP A 295 26.67 16.20 3.00
CA ASP A 295 27.84 16.16 2.11
C ASP A 295 29.15 15.79 2.84
N ASP A 296 29.19 16.00 4.16
CA ASP A 296 30.43 15.89 4.95
C ASP A 296 30.79 14.44 5.35
N LEU A 297 29.88 13.47 5.18
CA LEU A 297 30.13 12.07 5.52
C LEU A 297 30.60 11.22 4.33
N SER A 298 30.52 11.75 3.11
CA SER A 298 31.01 11.11 1.87
C SER A 298 32.52 11.21 1.69
N SER A 299 33.17 12.20 2.32
CA SER A 299 34.61 12.45 2.19
C SER A 299 35.50 11.51 3.02
N ILE A 300 34.93 10.83 4.03
CA ILE A 300 35.67 9.91 4.91
C ILE A 300 35.69 8.47 4.38
N PHE A 301 34.68 8.05 3.60
CA PHE A 301 34.54 6.65 3.18
C PHE A 301 34.64 6.46 1.66
N GLY A 302 35.52 7.18 0.97
CA GLY A 302 35.98 6.84 -0.39
C GLY A 302 34.88 6.45 -1.39
N GLY A 303 33.68 7.00 -1.23
CA GLY A 303 32.57 6.81 -2.14
C GLY A 303 32.80 7.65 -3.38
N PRO A 304 32.31 7.24 -4.57
CA PRO A 304 32.48 8.02 -5.78
C PRO A 304 31.96 9.44 -5.54
N SER A 305 32.83 10.44 -5.77
CA SER A 305 32.47 11.85 -5.73
C SER A 305 31.16 12.10 -6.46
N SER A 306 30.31 12.97 -5.92
CA SER A 306 28.90 13.15 -6.30
C SER A 306 28.66 13.76 -7.70
N SER A 307 29.62 13.69 -8.61
CA SER A 307 29.35 13.82 -10.04
C SER A 307 29.80 12.53 -10.71
N GLY A 308 28.89 11.85 -11.42
CA GLY A 308 29.25 10.82 -12.39
C GLY A 308 29.99 11.41 -13.60
N GLU A 309 30.73 12.49 -13.41
CA GLU A 309 31.38 13.31 -14.40
C GLU A 309 32.89 13.18 -14.22
N PHE A 310 33.56 12.81 -15.32
CA PHE A 310 34.99 12.53 -15.31
C PHE A 310 35.78 13.81 -15.00
N GLN A 311 36.45 13.86 -13.84
CA GLN A 311 37.23 15.02 -13.42
C GLN A 311 38.55 15.13 -14.20
N GLU A 312 38.65 16.14 -15.05
CA GLU A 312 39.85 16.49 -15.82
C GLU A 312 40.88 17.17 -14.91
N ILE A 313 42.12 16.65 -14.92
CA ILE A 313 43.24 17.21 -14.15
C ILE A 313 44.21 17.84 -15.15
N GLU A 314 44.36 19.15 -15.10
CA GLU A 314 45.22 19.91 -16.01
C GLU A 314 46.71 19.74 -15.61
N GLY A 315 47.53 19.21 -16.53
CA GLY A 315 48.94 18.82 -16.28
C GLY A 315 49.22 17.31 -16.27
N GLU A 316 48.22 16.46 -16.49
CA GLU A 316 48.38 15.00 -16.58
C GLU A 316 48.73 14.54 -18.02
N SER A 317 49.73 13.65 -18.19
CA SER A 317 50.07 13.04 -19.49
C SER A 317 48.83 12.38 -20.12
N GLU A 318 48.64 12.58 -21.44
CA GLU A 318 47.45 12.11 -22.16
C GLU A 318 47.16 10.61 -21.97
N GLU A 319 48.21 9.79 -21.87
CA GLU A 319 48.08 8.35 -21.65
C GLU A 319 47.44 8.02 -20.29
N ARG A 320 47.76 8.80 -19.26
CA ARG A 320 47.23 8.63 -17.90
C ARG A 320 45.78 9.15 -17.81
N ARG A 321 45.46 10.23 -18.51
CA ARG A 321 44.07 10.72 -18.69
C ARG A 321 43.20 9.68 -19.39
N ARG A 322 43.68 9.08 -20.47
CA ARG A 322 42.97 7.99 -21.19
C ARG A 322 42.77 6.76 -20.31
N ALA A 323 43.77 6.35 -19.53
CA ALA A 323 43.66 5.21 -18.61
C ALA A 323 42.71 5.46 -17.42
N ARG A 324 42.53 6.72 -16.98
CA ARG A 324 41.52 7.10 -15.98
C ARG A 324 40.12 7.14 -16.58
N LEU A 325 39.97 7.70 -17.79
CA LEU A 325 38.70 7.70 -18.54
C LEU A 325 38.18 6.29 -18.78
N GLU A 326 39.06 5.38 -19.24
CA GLU A 326 38.70 3.99 -19.52
C GLU A 326 38.29 3.23 -18.24
N ARG A 327 38.92 3.52 -17.09
CA ARG A 327 38.49 2.98 -15.79
C ARG A 327 37.14 3.52 -15.36
N HIS A 328 36.92 4.82 -15.50
CA HIS A 328 35.64 5.46 -15.20
C HIS A 328 34.51 4.91 -16.09
N GLN A 329 34.77 4.77 -17.40
CA GLN A 329 33.85 4.18 -18.36
C GLN A 329 33.52 2.73 -18.03
N ARG A 330 34.50 1.90 -17.69
CA ARG A 330 34.24 0.51 -17.24
C ARG A 330 33.38 0.46 -15.98
N THR A 331 33.56 1.39 -15.04
CA THR A 331 32.72 1.46 -13.83
C THR A 331 31.30 1.87 -14.17
N LEU A 332 31.11 2.89 -15.00
CA LEU A 332 29.79 3.32 -15.46
C LEU A 332 29.09 2.24 -16.30
N GLU A 333 29.82 1.54 -17.16
CA GLU A 333 29.30 0.46 -17.99
C GLU A 333 28.88 -0.75 -17.13
N ARG A 334 29.69 -1.11 -16.12
CA ARG A 334 29.31 -2.15 -15.15
C ARG A 334 28.08 -1.76 -14.34
N ALA A 335 28.00 -0.51 -13.90
CA ALA A 335 26.84 0.01 -13.18
C ALA A 335 25.59 0.03 -14.07
N ALA A 336 25.71 0.49 -15.32
CA ALA A 336 24.64 0.51 -16.30
C ALA A 336 24.17 -0.90 -16.67
N LYS A 337 25.10 -1.84 -16.87
CA LYS A 337 24.79 -3.25 -17.15
C LYS A 337 24.10 -3.93 -15.97
N ALA A 338 24.57 -3.69 -14.74
CA ALA A 338 23.93 -4.22 -13.53
C ALA A 338 22.51 -3.66 -13.35
N LEU A 339 22.30 -2.38 -13.66
CA LEU A 339 20.98 -1.75 -13.62
C LEU A 339 20.05 -2.32 -14.71
N ALA A 340 20.57 -2.50 -15.93
CA ALA A 340 19.82 -3.08 -17.04
C ALA A 340 19.42 -4.54 -16.77
N GLU A 341 20.34 -5.36 -16.26
CA GLU A 341 20.06 -6.76 -15.90
C GLU A 341 19.03 -6.86 -14.78
N LYS A 342 19.11 -6.00 -13.76
CA LYS A 342 18.10 -5.93 -12.70
C LYS A 342 16.73 -5.55 -13.26
N ASN A 343 16.69 -4.49 -14.08
CA ASN A 343 15.44 -4.03 -14.70
C ASN A 343 14.84 -5.13 -15.61
N GLU A 344 15.67 -5.86 -16.34
CA GLU A 344 15.24 -6.98 -17.17
C GLU A 344 14.66 -8.13 -16.32
N ARG A 345 15.32 -8.51 -15.21
CA ARG A 345 14.80 -9.51 -14.27
C ARG A 345 13.47 -9.08 -13.64
N ASP A 346 13.35 -7.81 -13.27
CA ASP A 346 12.12 -7.25 -12.72
C ASP A 346 11.00 -7.24 -13.78
N MET A 347 11.31 -6.90 -15.03
CA MET A 347 10.36 -6.94 -16.15
C MET A 347 9.93 -8.36 -16.51
N GLN A 348 10.84 -9.34 -16.48
CA GLN A 348 10.53 -10.76 -16.70
C GLN A 348 9.59 -11.27 -15.60
N THR A 349 9.91 -10.99 -14.34
CA THR A 349 9.06 -11.37 -13.20
C THR A 349 7.67 -10.73 -13.32
N GLN A 350 7.58 -9.47 -13.73
CA GLN A 350 6.31 -8.79 -13.96
C GLN A 350 5.52 -9.39 -15.13
N ARG A 351 6.17 -9.79 -16.22
CA ARG A 351 5.51 -10.48 -17.34
C ARG A 351 4.95 -11.83 -16.92
N GLU A 352 5.74 -12.64 -16.23
CA GLU A 352 5.28 -13.92 -15.69
C GLU A 352 4.12 -13.74 -14.69
N GLN A 353 4.19 -12.73 -13.82
CA GLN A 353 3.09 -12.39 -12.92
C GLN A 353 1.85 -11.93 -13.68
N ALA A 354 2.00 -11.08 -14.71
CA ALA A 354 0.89 -10.61 -15.53
C ALA A 354 0.24 -11.74 -16.33
N GLU A 355 1.02 -12.69 -16.85
CA GLU A 355 0.50 -13.89 -17.52
C GLU A 355 -0.24 -14.80 -16.53
N ARG A 356 0.33 -15.01 -15.33
CA ARG A 356 -0.35 -15.70 -14.23
C ARG A 356 -1.65 -15.02 -13.84
N HIS A 357 -1.67 -13.69 -13.76
CA HIS A 357 -2.86 -12.91 -13.44
C HIS A 357 -3.91 -12.98 -14.55
N ARG A 358 -3.51 -12.86 -15.82
CA ARG A 358 -4.42 -12.94 -16.98
C ARG A 358 -5.10 -14.31 -17.07
N ILE A 359 -4.31 -15.38 -16.92
CA ILE A 359 -4.81 -16.74 -16.83
C ILE A 359 -5.72 -16.87 -15.61
N GLY A 360 -5.26 -16.37 -14.47
CA GLY A 360 -6.00 -16.37 -13.21
C GLY A 360 -7.37 -15.73 -13.33
N GLU A 361 -7.50 -14.57 -13.99
CA GLU A 361 -8.78 -13.87 -14.19
C GLU A 361 -9.78 -14.67 -15.02
N THR A 362 -9.31 -15.30 -16.11
CA THR A 362 -10.18 -16.16 -16.93
C THR A 362 -10.67 -17.39 -16.16
N MET A 363 -9.77 -18.03 -15.42
CA MET A 363 -10.09 -19.23 -14.63
C MET A 363 -10.92 -18.88 -13.41
N ASP A 364 -10.64 -17.75 -12.73
CA ASP A 364 -11.42 -17.24 -11.61
C ASP A 364 -12.87 -16.98 -12.02
N PHE A 365 -13.10 -16.44 -13.21
CA PHE A 365 -14.45 -16.25 -13.72
C PHE A 365 -15.19 -17.59 -13.87
N GLU A 366 -14.54 -18.60 -14.44
CA GLU A 366 -15.12 -19.95 -14.61
C GLU A 366 -15.36 -20.65 -13.27
N ILE A 367 -14.40 -20.57 -12.35
CA ILE A 367 -14.46 -21.16 -11.01
C ILE A 367 -15.54 -20.47 -10.17
N LYS A 368 -15.62 -19.13 -10.19
CA LYS A 368 -16.68 -18.39 -9.49
C LYS A 368 -18.05 -18.71 -10.07
N ARG A 369 -18.19 -18.74 -11.40
CA ARG A 369 -19.46 -19.12 -12.04
C ARG A 369 -19.87 -20.55 -11.68
N TRP A 370 -18.90 -21.47 -11.59
CA TRP A 370 -19.16 -22.82 -11.11
C TRP A 370 -19.58 -22.78 -9.64
N ALA A 371 -18.80 -22.17 -8.75
CA ALA A 371 -19.03 -22.19 -7.32
C ALA A 371 -20.31 -21.44 -6.90
N ALA A 372 -20.72 -20.41 -7.66
CA ALA A 372 -21.89 -19.58 -7.40
C ALA A 372 -23.14 -20.40 -7.06
N GLY A 373 -23.74 -20.11 -5.90
CA GLY A 373 -24.94 -20.79 -5.41
C GLY A 373 -24.71 -22.17 -4.78
N LYS A 374 -23.48 -22.71 -4.84
CA LYS A 374 -23.07 -23.95 -4.17
C LYS A 374 -21.85 -23.80 -3.26
N GLU A 375 -21.41 -22.56 -3.01
CA GLU A 375 -20.30 -22.24 -2.12
C GLU A 375 -20.63 -22.67 -0.68
N GLY A 376 -19.71 -23.40 -0.05
CA GLY A 376 -19.92 -23.95 1.30
C GLY A 376 -20.74 -25.26 1.36
N ASN A 377 -21.50 -25.61 0.31
CA ASN A 377 -22.18 -26.90 0.25
C ASN A 377 -21.27 -27.98 -0.36
N LEU A 378 -20.65 -28.77 0.51
CA LEU A 378 -19.69 -29.78 0.10
C LEU A 378 -20.29 -30.83 -0.85
N ARG A 379 -21.54 -31.26 -0.63
CA ARG A 379 -22.19 -32.28 -1.47
C ARG A 379 -22.41 -31.77 -2.90
N ALA A 380 -22.84 -30.52 -3.04
CA ALA A 380 -23.08 -29.89 -4.35
C ALA A 380 -21.77 -29.60 -5.10
N LEU A 381 -20.70 -29.22 -4.39
CA LEU A 381 -19.38 -29.00 -5.00
C LEU A 381 -18.77 -30.32 -5.49
N LEU A 382 -18.82 -31.38 -4.68
CA LEU A 382 -18.28 -32.69 -5.08
C LEU A 382 -19.03 -33.31 -6.25
N SER A 383 -20.35 -33.14 -6.34
CA SER A 383 -21.16 -33.73 -7.42
C SER A 383 -21.01 -33.04 -8.78
N THR A 384 -20.43 -31.83 -8.79
CA THR A 384 -20.24 -31.01 -10.00
C THR A 384 -18.77 -30.70 -10.29
N LEU A 385 -17.85 -31.33 -9.57
CA LEU A 385 -16.41 -31.10 -9.69
C LEU A 385 -15.85 -31.46 -11.10
N GLN A 386 -16.51 -32.36 -11.81
CA GLN A 386 -16.16 -32.77 -13.19
C GLN A 386 -16.27 -31.66 -14.24
N TYR A 387 -17.03 -30.59 -13.98
CA TYR A 387 -17.21 -29.49 -14.94
C TYR A 387 -16.09 -28.46 -14.91
N ILE A 388 -15.29 -28.44 -13.83
CA ILE A 388 -14.19 -27.48 -13.66
C ILE A 388 -12.81 -28.14 -13.74
N LEU A 389 -12.74 -29.45 -13.47
CA LEU A 389 -11.49 -30.19 -13.58
C LEU A 389 -11.19 -30.65 -15.01
N TRP A 390 -9.91 -30.78 -15.32
CA TRP A 390 -9.44 -31.27 -16.62
C TRP A 390 -9.46 -32.80 -16.69
N PRO A 391 -9.63 -33.41 -17.88
CA PRO A 391 -9.79 -34.86 -18.03
C PRO A 391 -8.67 -35.71 -17.42
N GLU A 392 -7.44 -35.20 -17.41
CA GLU A 392 -6.24 -35.94 -16.96
C GLU A 392 -6.05 -35.92 -15.42
N CYS A 393 -6.91 -35.22 -14.67
CA CYS A 393 -6.80 -35.16 -13.21
C CYS A 393 -7.15 -36.49 -12.53
N GLY A 394 -7.86 -37.39 -13.23
CA GLY A 394 -8.30 -38.69 -12.72
C GLY A 394 -9.56 -38.62 -11.84
N TRP A 395 -10.32 -37.53 -11.94
CA TRP A 395 -11.60 -37.38 -11.23
C TRP A 395 -12.69 -38.23 -11.87
N GLN A 396 -13.51 -38.87 -11.04
CA GLN A 396 -14.68 -39.61 -11.48
C GLN A 396 -15.95 -38.86 -11.03
N PRO A 397 -16.92 -38.61 -11.91
CA PRO A 397 -18.17 -37.96 -11.54
C PRO A 397 -18.88 -38.74 -10.42
N VAL A 398 -19.33 -38.04 -9.40
CA VAL A 398 -20.06 -38.62 -8.27
C VAL A 398 -21.46 -38.04 -8.24
N SER A 399 -22.47 -38.90 -8.16
CA SER A 399 -23.87 -38.46 -8.10
C SER A 399 -24.25 -37.97 -6.69
N LEU A 400 -25.27 -37.12 -6.59
CA LEU A 400 -25.82 -36.72 -5.28
C LEU A 400 -26.37 -37.90 -4.48
N THR A 401 -26.85 -38.95 -5.16
CA THR A 401 -27.31 -40.19 -4.52
C THR A 401 -26.18 -40.95 -3.81
N ASP A 402 -24.94 -40.84 -4.31
CA ASP A 402 -23.77 -41.44 -3.66
C ASP A 402 -23.24 -40.59 -2.49
N LEU A 403 -23.74 -39.36 -2.32
CA LEU A 403 -23.31 -38.39 -1.31
C LEU A 403 -24.36 -38.17 -0.20
N ILE A 404 -25.29 -39.10 -0.05
CA ILE A 404 -26.34 -39.04 0.99
C ILE A 404 -25.72 -39.18 2.39
N THR A 405 -24.87 -40.19 2.60
CA THR A 405 -24.29 -40.46 3.93
C THR A 405 -23.05 -39.61 4.19
N ALA A 406 -22.89 -39.14 5.44
CA ALA A 406 -21.71 -38.38 5.84
C ALA A 406 -20.41 -39.14 5.55
N ALA A 407 -20.36 -40.44 5.84
CA ALA A 407 -19.20 -41.30 5.56
C ALA A 407 -18.82 -41.31 4.07
N ALA A 408 -19.81 -41.35 3.16
CA ALA A 408 -19.55 -41.30 1.73
C ALA A 408 -19.00 -39.93 1.31
N VAL A 409 -19.55 -38.83 1.83
CA VAL A 409 -19.04 -37.47 1.59
C VAL A 409 -17.58 -37.35 2.05
N LYS A 410 -17.24 -37.86 3.25
CA LYS A 410 -15.85 -37.86 3.76
C LYS A 410 -14.91 -38.66 2.86
N LYS A 411 -15.35 -39.80 2.33
CA LYS A 411 -14.56 -40.64 1.41
C LYS A 411 -14.32 -39.95 0.06
N VAL A 412 -15.36 -39.34 -0.51
CA VAL A 412 -15.28 -38.65 -1.80
C VAL A 412 -14.47 -37.36 -1.69
N TYR A 413 -14.61 -36.59 -0.61
CA TYR A 413 -13.78 -35.42 -0.33
C TYR A 413 -12.29 -35.76 -0.28
N ARG A 414 -11.91 -36.83 0.44
CA ARG A 414 -10.51 -37.30 0.48
C ARG A 414 -9.99 -37.69 -0.91
N LYS A 415 -10.83 -38.29 -1.75
CA LYS A 415 -10.48 -38.60 -3.14
C LYS A 415 -10.28 -37.30 -3.96
N ALA A 416 -11.15 -36.31 -3.78
CA ALA A 416 -11.08 -35.03 -4.46
C ALA A 416 -9.79 -34.28 -4.11
N THR A 417 -9.47 -34.18 -2.82
CA THR A 417 -8.25 -33.49 -2.36
C THR A 417 -6.98 -34.14 -2.88
N LEU A 418 -6.94 -35.46 -3.09
CA LEU A 418 -5.80 -36.14 -3.71
C LEU A 418 -5.65 -35.80 -5.21
N CYS A 419 -6.76 -35.68 -5.94
CA CYS A 419 -6.74 -35.35 -7.37
C CYS A 419 -6.28 -33.91 -7.62
N ILE A 420 -6.70 -32.97 -6.77
CA ILE A 420 -6.45 -31.53 -6.94
C ILE A 420 -5.33 -31.00 -6.02
N HIS A 421 -4.61 -31.87 -5.30
CA HIS A 421 -3.55 -31.43 -4.40
C HIS A 421 -2.44 -30.72 -5.21
N PRO A 422 -1.97 -29.53 -4.81
CA PRO A 422 -0.99 -28.75 -5.58
C PRO A 422 0.30 -29.52 -5.86
N ASP A 423 0.80 -30.32 -4.90
CA ASP A 423 1.98 -31.18 -5.08
C ASP A 423 1.75 -32.31 -6.10
N LYS A 424 0.56 -32.92 -6.13
CA LYS A 424 0.24 -33.99 -7.09
C LYS A 424 0.01 -33.44 -8.49
N VAL A 425 -0.60 -32.27 -8.58
CA VAL A 425 -0.79 -31.53 -9.83
C VAL A 425 0.57 -31.07 -10.39
N GLN A 426 1.49 -30.63 -9.53
CA GLN A 426 2.87 -30.32 -9.92
C GLN A 426 3.64 -31.56 -10.41
N GLN A 427 3.53 -32.70 -9.71
CA GLN A 427 4.18 -33.97 -10.10
C GLN A 427 3.73 -34.49 -11.46
N LYS A 428 2.46 -34.28 -11.82
CA LYS A 428 1.89 -34.69 -13.11
C LYS A 428 2.26 -33.77 -14.28
N GLY A 429 3.10 -32.75 -14.06
CA GLY A 429 3.50 -31.81 -15.11
C GLY A 429 2.37 -30.87 -15.56
N ALA A 430 1.43 -30.57 -14.67
CA ALA A 430 0.24 -29.78 -15.01
C ALA A 430 0.58 -28.36 -15.49
N ASN A 431 -0.26 -27.84 -16.39
CA ASN A 431 -0.16 -26.48 -16.91
C ASN A 431 -0.36 -25.45 -15.77
N LEU A 432 0.16 -24.24 -15.94
CA LEU A 432 -0.04 -23.12 -15.02
C LEU A 432 -1.53 -22.86 -14.73
N GLN A 433 -2.39 -23.01 -15.75
CA GLN A 433 -3.85 -22.88 -15.60
C GLN A 433 -4.43 -23.97 -14.68
N GLN A 434 -3.98 -25.22 -14.86
CA GLN A 434 -4.44 -26.37 -14.07
C GLN A 434 -4.01 -26.25 -12.61
N LYS A 435 -2.79 -25.75 -12.35
CA LYS A 435 -2.30 -25.44 -10.99
C LYS A 435 -3.18 -24.40 -10.33
N TYR A 436 -3.54 -23.34 -11.06
CA TYR A 436 -4.41 -22.28 -10.57
C TYR A 436 -5.81 -22.80 -10.23
N ILE A 437 -6.42 -23.59 -11.13
CA ILE A 437 -7.73 -24.21 -10.90
C ILE A 437 -7.68 -25.11 -9.67
N ALA A 438 -6.67 -25.98 -9.58
CA ALA A 438 -6.50 -26.87 -8.44
C ALA A 438 -6.40 -26.13 -7.11
N GLU A 439 -5.58 -25.08 -7.04
CA GLU A 439 -5.41 -24.26 -5.84
C GLU A 439 -6.74 -23.64 -5.39
N LYS A 440 -7.44 -22.96 -6.30
CA LYS A 440 -8.72 -22.30 -5.99
C LYS A 440 -9.83 -23.27 -5.64
N VAL A 441 -9.96 -24.37 -6.38
CA VAL A 441 -10.98 -25.39 -6.13
C VAL A 441 -10.67 -26.16 -4.83
N PHE A 442 -9.39 -26.36 -4.52
CA PHE A 442 -8.98 -26.97 -3.25
C PHE A 442 -9.39 -26.10 -2.05
N ASP A 443 -9.17 -24.79 -2.12
CA ASP A 443 -9.59 -23.87 -1.06
C ASP A 443 -11.10 -23.86 -0.86
N LEU A 444 -11.88 -23.81 -1.96
CA LEU A 444 -13.35 -23.88 -1.89
C LEU A 444 -13.86 -25.19 -1.27
N LEU A 445 -13.28 -26.32 -1.65
CA LEU A 445 -13.63 -27.62 -1.08
C LEU A 445 -13.22 -27.71 0.39
N LYS A 446 -12.08 -27.14 0.78
CA LYS A 446 -11.61 -27.09 2.17
C LYS A 446 -12.52 -26.24 3.04
N GLU A 447 -12.98 -25.10 2.54
CA GLU A 447 -13.96 -24.26 3.25
C GLU A 447 -15.29 -25.01 3.43
N ALA A 448 -15.81 -25.61 2.36
CA ALA A 448 -17.04 -26.38 2.42
C ALA A 448 -16.92 -27.61 3.35
N TRP A 449 -15.74 -28.24 3.40
CA TRP A 449 -15.44 -29.32 4.34
C TRP A 449 -15.45 -28.87 5.79
N ASN A 450 -14.91 -27.69 6.10
CA ASN A 450 -14.93 -27.14 7.44
C ASN A 450 -16.36 -26.81 7.88
N LYS A 451 -17.21 -26.30 6.98
CA LYS A 451 -18.64 -26.09 7.25
C LYS A 451 -19.38 -27.40 7.46
N PHE A 452 -19.22 -28.36 6.54
CA PHE A 452 -19.80 -29.70 6.66
C PHE A 452 -19.42 -30.42 7.95
N ASN A 453 -18.15 -30.34 8.37
CA ASN A 453 -17.74 -30.93 9.65
C ASN A 453 -18.33 -30.20 10.85
N SER A 454 -18.50 -28.88 10.77
CA SER A 454 -19.12 -28.11 11.86
C SER A 454 -20.62 -28.42 11.99
N GLU A 455 -21.31 -28.65 10.88
CA GLU A 455 -22.75 -28.94 10.83
C GLU A 455 -23.10 -30.39 11.17
N GLU A 456 -22.20 -31.35 10.95
CA GLU A 456 -22.45 -32.78 11.21
C GLU A 456 -21.73 -33.33 12.46
N LEU A 457 -21.00 -32.48 13.21
CA LEU A 457 -20.50 -32.81 14.56
C LEU A 457 -21.44 -32.34 15.70
N PHE A 458 -22.50 -31.61 15.37
CA PHE A 458 -23.62 -31.30 16.26
C PHE A 458 -24.87 -32.00 15.73
#